data_AF-A0A956DXQ8-F1
#
_entry.id   AF-A0A956DXQ8-F1
#
_cell.length_a   1.000
_cell.length_b   1.000
_cell.length_c   1.000
_cell.angle_alpha   90.00
_cell.angle_beta   90.00
_cell.angle_gamma   90.00
#
_symmetry.space_group_name_H-M   'P 1'
#
loop_
_entity.id
_entity.type
_entity.pdbx_description
1 polymer ?
#
loop_
_entity_poly.entity_id
_entity_poly.type
_entity_poly.pdbx_seq_one_letter_code
_entity_poly.pdbx_strand_id
1 'polypeptide(L)'
;MAVATRMTVDEIGVALAIYTELHAADERAIRRHLDPTPQACFNEAMVWVKSNAKVVRLLRSDPAAIAAQSYVLSPARSWVARVLGLGKPKGVIAPDDAELASVMKDLQKAKASPKKPKRSDHDDLRALVDDAFDAS
;
A
#
# COMPACT_ATOMS: atom_id res chain seq x y z
N MET A 1 -3.38 -20.86 31.20
CA MET A 1 -4.00 -21.16 29.89
C MET A 1 -3.49 -20.11 28.90
N ALA A 2 -2.71 -20.51 27.90
CA ALA A 2 -2.26 -19.57 26.87
C ALA A 2 -3.42 -19.34 25.90
N VAL A 3 -3.98 -18.13 25.89
CA VAL A 3 -4.89 -17.69 24.84
C VAL A 3 -4.02 -17.48 23.60
N ALA A 4 -4.08 -18.41 22.65
CA ALA A 4 -3.46 -18.21 21.34
C ALA A 4 -4.23 -17.09 20.64
N THR A 5 -3.70 -15.87 20.68
CA THR A 5 -4.26 -14.73 19.95
C THR A 5 -4.28 -15.12 18.48
N ARG A 6 -5.48 -15.26 17.89
CA ARG A 6 -5.63 -15.45 16.44
C ARG A 6 -5.15 -14.18 15.76
N MET A 7 -3.88 -14.16 15.36
CA MET A 7 -3.32 -13.06 14.62
C MET A 7 -3.76 -13.16 13.16
N THR A 8 -4.21 -12.03 12.61
CA THR A 8 -4.46 -11.88 11.19
C THR A 8 -3.14 -11.88 10.40
N VAL A 9 -3.22 -12.12 9.10
CA VAL A 9 -2.04 -12.12 8.22
C VAL A 9 -1.33 -10.77 8.24
N ASP A 10 -2.08 -9.67 8.39
CA ASP A 10 -1.54 -8.32 8.49
C ASP A 10 -0.72 -8.14 9.78
N GLU A 11 -1.25 -8.58 10.91
CA GLU A 11 -0.56 -8.50 12.20
C GLU A 11 0.72 -9.34 12.21
N ILE A 12 0.68 -10.53 11.59
CA ILE A 12 1.87 -11.37 11.41
C ILE A 12 2.89 -10.67 10.50
N GLY A 13 2.43 -10.04 9.41
CA GLY A 13 3.26 -9.27 8.51
C GLY A 13 3.99 -8.12 9.22
N VAL A 14 3.29 -7.41 10.11
CA VAL A 14 3.88 -6.35 10.94
C VAL A 14 4.89 -6.89 11.93
N ALA A 15 4.55 -7.95 12.67
CA ALA A 15 5.47 -8.57 13.62
C ALA A 15 6.75 -9.06 12.93
N LEU A 16 6.61 -9.71 11.77
CA LEU A 16 7.74 -10.19 10.97
C LEU A 16 8.59 -9.03 10.44
N ALA A 17 7.98 -7.94 9.99
CA ALA A 17 8.70 -6.75 9.53
C ALA A 17 9.52 -6.09 10.67
N ILE A 18 8.93 -5.97 11.86
CA ILE A 18 9.63 -5.47 13.05
C ILE A 18 10.82 -6.37 13.39
N TYR A 19 10.60 -7.69 13.43
CA TYR A 19 11.65 -8.66 13.70
C TYR A 19 12.79 -8.56 12.68
N THR A 20 12.44 -8.45 11.39
CA THR A 20 13.40 -8.35 10.29
C THR A 20 14.31 -7.15 10.46
N GLU A 21 13.74 -5.96 10.74
CA GLU A 21 14.51 -4.75 10.95
C GLU A 21 15.35 -4.80 12.23
N LEU A 22 14.79 -5.33 13.33
CA LEU A 22 15.49 -5.42 14.62
C LEU A 22 16.72 -6.33 14.57
N HIS A 23 16.62 -7.44 13.83
CA HIS A 23 17.67 -8.45 13.73
C HIS A 23 18.51 -8.33 12.45
N ALA A 24 18.31 -7.28 11.65
CA ALA A 24 18.98 -7.07 10.37
C ALA A 24 18.91 -8.31 9.45
N ALA A 25 17.78 -9.02 9.48
CA ALA A 25 17.59 -10.22 8.67
C ALA A 25 17.41 -9.86 7.18
N ASP A 26 17.79 -10.78 6.29
CA ASP A 26 17.69 -10.53 4.84
C ASP A 26 16.23 -10.51 4.38
N GLU A 27 15.71 -9.30 4.13
CA GLU A 27 14.37 -9.05 3.59
C GLU A 27 14.10 -9.85 2.31
N ARG A 28 15.10 -10.00 1.44
CA ARG A 28 14.93 -10.70 0.16
C ARG A 28 14.76 -12.20 0.37
N ALA A 29 15.52 -12.79 1.29
CA ALA A 29 15.37 -14.19 1.66
C ALA A 29 13.99 -14.44 2.28
N ILE A 30 13.57 -13.61 3.24
CA ILE A 30 12.27 -13.74 3.92
C ILE A 30 11.12 -13.68 2.92
N ARG A 31 11.13 -12.69 2.01
CA ARG A 31 10.09 -12.54 0.98
C ARG A 31 9.92 -13.76 0.08
N ARG A 32 10.98 -14.54 -0.15
CA ARG A 32 10.91 -15.75 -1.01
C ARG A 32 10.20 -16.92 -0.33
N HIS A 33 10.10 -16.90 1.00
CA HIS A 33 9.43 -17.92 1.80
C HIS A 33 7.97 -17.59 2.11
N LEU A 34 7.47 -16.44 1.64
CA LEU A 34 6.10 -16.00 1.89
C LEU A 34 5.24 -16.21 0.64
N ASP A 35 4.04 -16.74 0.86
CA ASP A 35 2.98 -16.77 -0.14
C ASP A 35 2.58 -15.34 -0.57
N PRO A 36 1.96 -15.16 -1.75
CA PRO A 36 1.71 -13.83 -2.32
C PRO A 36 1.00 -12.84 -1.37
N THR A 37 -0.01 -13.31 -0.63
CA THR A 37 -0.78 -12.47 0.30
C THR A 37 0.06 -12.05 1.53
N PRO A 38 0.62 -12.97 2.33
CA PRO A 38 1.56 -12.60 3.41
C PRO A 38 2.75 -11.77 2.94
N GLN A 39 3.27 -12.04 1.74
CA GLN A 39 4.35 -11.27 1.14
C GLN A 39 3.94 -9.82 0.90
N ALA A 40 2.72 -9.58 0.42
CA ALA A 40 2.19 -8.22 0.22
C ALA A 40 2.08 -7.46 1.55
N CYS A 41 1.48 -8.09 2.57
CA CYS A 41 1.34 -7.52 3.91
C CYS A 41 2.71 -7.21 4.54
N PHE A 42 3.67 -8.14 4.41
CA PHE A 42 5.04 -7.94 4.86
C PHE A 42 5.72 -6.75 4.17
N ASN A 43 5.57 -6.62 2.84
CA ASN A 43 6.17 -5.49 2.10
C ASN A 43 5.61 -4.14 2.56
N GLU A 44 4.31 -4.07 2.82
CA GLU A 44 3.66 -2.85 3.34
C GLU A 44 4.16 -2.53 4.75
N ALA A 45 4.19 -3.52 5.63
CA ALA A 45 4.70 -3.39 6.98
C ALA A 45 6.17 -2.95 7.02
N MET A 46 7.03 -3.49 6.14
CA MET A 46 8.44 -3.09 6.05
C MET A 46 8.61 -1.60 5.70
N VAL A 47 7.74 -1.06 4.84
CA VAL A 47 7.75 0.38 4.55
C VAL A 47 7.41 1.20 5.79
N TRP A 48 6.42 0.76 6.57
CA TRP A 48 6.03 1.43 7.80
C TRP A 48 7.13 1.38 8.86
N VAL A 49 7.72 0.20 9.10
CA VAL A 49 8.81 0.02 10.08
C VAL A 49 9.99 0.92 9.76
N LYS A 50 10.45 0.93 8.49
CA LYS A 50 11.56 1.78 8.05
C LYS A 50 11.25 3.28 8.14
N SER A 51 10.00 3.66 7.90
CA SER A 51 9.56 5.07 8.01
C SER A 51 9.50 5.51 9.46
N ASN A 52 8.95 4.67 10.35
CA ASN A 52 8.85 4.94 11.77
C ASN A 52 10.23 5.00 12.43
N ALA A 53 11.18 4.14 12.05
CA ALA A 53 12.54 4.22 12.56
C ALA A 53 13.22 5.58 12.24
N LYS A 54 12.97 6.13 11.05
CA LYS A 54 13.46 7.46 10.66
C LYS A 54 12.79 8.58 11.47
N VAL A 55 11.47 8.51 11.63
CA VAL A 55 10.70 9.50 12.42
C VAL A 55 11.13 9.46 13.89
N VAL A 56 11.29 8.29 14.48
CA VAL A 56 11.76 8.14 15.88
C VAL A 56 13.18 8.67 16.05
N ARG A 57 14.07 8.44 15.07
CA ARG A 57 15.42 9.04 15.09
C ARG A 57 15.35 10.57 15.01
N LEU A 58 14.51 11.11 14.13
CA LEU A 58 14.31 12.55 13.98
C LEU A 58 13.71 13.18 15.25
N LEU A 59 12.72 12.55 15.88
CA LEU A 59 12.17 12.98 17.18
C LEU A 59 13.24 13.09 18.26
N ARG A 60 14.20 12.16 18.27
CA ARG A 60 15.29 12.15 19.26
C ARG A 60 16.35 13.21 18.98
N SER A 61 16.66 13.48 17.71
CA SER A 61 17.73 14.41 17.33
C SER A 61 17.25 15.86 17.20
N ASP A 62 16.06 16.06 16.66
CA ASP A 62 15.48 17.37 16.35
C ASP A 62 13.93 17.30 16.36
N PRO A 63 13.32 17.40 17.56
CA PRO A 63 11.87 17.43 17.67
C PRO A 63 11.23 18.69 17.04
N ALA A 64 11.98 19.78 16.89
CA ALA A 64 11.47 21.02 16.29
C ALA A 64 11.21 20.87 14.79
N ALA A 65 12.06 20.13 14.07
CA ALA A 65 11.84 19.78 12.66
C ALA A 65 10.51 19.04 12.42
N ILE A 66 10.08 18.20 13.36
CA ILE A 66 8.79 17.48 13.25
C ILE A 66 7.62 18.42 13.48
N ALA A 67 7.71 19.33 14.44
CA ALA A 67 6.70 20.36 14.66
C ALA A 67 6.56 21.28 13.44
N ALA A 68 7.67 21.56 12.75
CA ALA A 68 7.70 22.33 11.50
C ALA A 68 7.27 21.52 10.25
N GLN A 69 6.88 20.25 10.42
CA GLN A 69 6.53 19.33 9.33
C GLN A 69 7.62 19.17 8.24
N SER A 70 8.88 19.43 8.57
CA SER A 70 9.99 19.40 7.61
C SER A 70 10.56 17.98 7.40
N TYR A 71 9.70 17.00 7.17
CA TYR A 71 10.09 15.61 6.91
C TYR A 71 9.24 14.95 5.83
N VAL A 72 9.87 14.07 5.04
CA VAL A 72 9.21 13.36 3.93
C VAL A 72 8.85 11.95 4.37
N LEU A 73 7.55 11.70 4.59
CA LEU A 73 7.02 10.34 4.71
C LEU A 73 6.97 9.70 3.33
N SER A 74 7.57 8.52 3.18
CA SER A 74 7.39 7.75 1.96
C SER A 74 5.97 7.18 1.94
N PRO A 75 5.22 7.32 0.84
CA PRO A 75 3.86 6.79 0.77
C PRO A 75 3.91 5.26 0.91
N ALA A 76 3.03 4.72 1.75
CA ALA A 76 2.75 3.30 1.79
C ALA A 76 2.23 2.89 0.41
N ARG A 77 3.01 2.12 -0.34
CA ARG A 77 2.63 1.67 -1.69
C ARG A 77 1.57 0.59 -1.57
N SER A 78 0.30 1.01 -1.53
CA SER A 78 -0.84 0.09 -1.50
C SER A 78 -0.79 -0.88 -2.69
N TRP A 79 -1.17 -2.13 -2.46
CA TRP A 79 -1.24 -3.16 -3.49
C TRP A 79 -2.16 -2.74 -4.66
N VAL A 80 -3.22 -1.98 -4.37
CA VAL A 80 -4.14 -1.40 -5.35
C VAL A 80 -3.40 -0.45 -6.31
N ALA A 81 -2.51 0.40 -5.80
CA ALA A 81 -1.68 1.28 -6.62
C ALA A 81 -0.71 0.51 -7.54
N ARG A 82 -0.29 -0.68 -7.12
CA ARG A 82 0.63 -1.55 -7.88
C ARG A 82 -0.09 -2.31 -9.00
N VAL A 83 -1.31 -2.79 -8.75
CA VAL A 83 -2.15 -3.49 -9.75
C VAL A 83 -2.71 -2.52 -10.80
N LEU A 84 -3.09 -1.31 -10.38
CA LEU A 84 -3.66 -0.30 -11.29
C LEU A 84 -2.61 0.60 -11.96
N GLY A 85 -1.31 0.40 -11.71
CA GLY A 85 -0.23 1.21 -12.30
C GLY A 85 -0.22 2.68 -11.86
N LEU A 86 -1.02 3.04 -10.86
CA LEU A 86 -1.17 4.39 -10.31
C LEU A 86 -0.09 4.62 -9.24
N GLY A 87 1.14 4.99 -9.64
CA GLY A 87 2.16 5.30 -8.63
C GLY A 87 3.61 5.39 -9.09
N LYS A 88 3.89 5.61 -10.39
CA LYS A 88 5.24 6.00 -10.80
C LYS A 88 5.52 7.38 -10.20
N PRO A 89 6.54 7.55 -9.33
CA PRO A 89 6.86 8.86 -8.79
C PRO A 89 7.44 9.70 -9.91
N LYS A 90 6.60 10.55 -10.52
CA LYS A 90 7.09 11.79 -11.12
C LYS A 90 7.58 12.64 -9.95
N GLY A 91 8.78 13.20 -10.09
CA GLY A 91 9.62 13.70 -8.99
C GLY A 91 8.86 14.45 -7.90
N VAL A 92 9.30 14.24 -6.66
CA VAL A 92 8.83 14.97 -5.48
C VAL A 92 9.17 16.45 -5.67
N ILE A 93 8.22 17.19 -6.21
CA ILE A 93 8.05 18.63 -6.01
C ILE A 93 6.93 18.72 -4.98
N ALA A 94 7.12 19.48 -3.91
CA ALA A 94 6.07 19.72 -2.94
C ALA A 94 4.84 20.25 -3.70
N PRO A 95 3.67 19.60 -3.63
CA PRO A 95 2.51 20.05 -4.40
C PRO A 95 2.16 21.44 -3.90
N ASP A 96 2.09 22.39 -4.82
CA ASP A 96 1.53 23.70 -4.50
C ASP A 96 0.03 23.55 -4.18
N ASP A 97 -0.53 24.50 -3.44
CA ASP A 97 -1.94 24.47 -3.04
C ASP A 97 -2.90 24.46 -4.25
N ALA A 98 -2.43 24.88 -5.44
CA ALA A 98 -3.22 24.88 -6.67
C ALA A 98 -3.28 23.49 -7.33
N GLU A 99 -2.21 22.69 -7.25
CA GLU A 99 -2.18 21.30 -7.68
C GLU A 99 -3.08 20.42 -6.81
N LEU A 100 -3.06 20.63 -5.49
CA LEU A 100 -3.99 19.97 -4.56
C LEU A 100 -5.45 20.29 -4.88
N ALA A 101 -5.77 21.55 -5.17
CA ALA A 101 -7.10 21.96 -5.58
C ALA A 101 -7.51 21.32 -6.93
N SER A 102 -6.58 21.18 -7.87
CA SER A 102 -6.81 20.50 -9.16
C SER A 102 -7.13 19.02 -8.96
N VAL A 103 -6.34 18.32 -8.14
CA VAL A 103 -6.57 16.88 -7.83
C VAL A 103 -7.89 16.67 -7.09
N MET A 104 -8.24 17.55 -6.13
CA MET A 104 -9.55 17.49 -5.46
C MET A 104 -10.70 17.72 -6.43
N LYS A 105 -10.55 18.63 -7.40
CA LYS A 105 -11.55 18.90 -8.44
C LYS A 105 -11.71 17.71 -9.39
N ASP A 106 -10.63 17.03 -9.73
CA ASP A 106 -10.67 15.81 -10.56
C ASP A 106 -11.29 14.63 -9.80
N LEU A 107 -11.02 14.47 -8.50
CA LEU A 107 -11.69 13.50 -7.63
C LEU A 107 -13.20 13.79 -7.46
N GLN A 108 -13.58 15.08 -7.36
CA GLN A 108 -14.98 15.48 -7.32
C GLN A 108 -15.69 15.25 -8.66
N LYS A 109 -15.01 15.46 -9.80
CA LYS A 109 -15.53 15.09 -11.13
C LYS A 109 -15.67 13.58 -11.30
N ALA A 110 -14.75 12.78 -10.76
CA ALA A 110 -14.85 11.32 -10.78
C ALA A 110 -16.01 10.80 -9.92
N LYS A 111 -16.46 11.56 -8.90
CA LYS A 111 -17.68 11.28 -8.13
C LYS A 111 -18.97 11.71 -8.83
N ALA A 112 -18.90 12.46 -9.93
CA ALA A 112 -20.07 12.86 -10.70
C ALA A 112 -20.44 11.78 -11.73
N SER A 113 -21.36 10.91 -11.31
CA SER A 113 -22.23 10.05 -12.12
C SER A 113 -21.55 8.87 -12.85
N PRO A 114 -21.95 7.61 -12.57
CA PRO A 114 -21.52 6.49 -13.38
C PRO A 114 -22.11 6.64 -14.78
N LYS A 115 -21.25 6.77 -15.79
CA LYS A 115 -21.65 6.61 -17.18
C LYS A 115 -22.16 5.18 -17.31
N LYS A 116 -23.48 5.00 -17.51
CA LYS A 116 -24.06 3.67 -17.73
C LYS A 116 -23.25 2.96 -18.82
N PRO A 117 -22.67 1.78 -18.56
CA PRO A 117 -21.94 1.05 -19.58
C PRO A 117 -22.90 0.72 -20.73
N LYS A 118 -22.40 0.87 -21.96
CA LYS A 118 -23.06 0.36 -23.16
C LYS A 118 -23.19 -1.15 -22.96
N ARG A 119 -24.38 -1.68 -23.23
CA ARG A 119 -24.90 -2.99 -22.79
C ARG A 119 -24.23 -4.22 -23.41
N SER A 120 -22.96 -4.17 -23.82
CA SER A 120 -22.26 -5.24 -24.54
C SER A 120 -21.26 -6.05 -23.68
N ASP A 121 -20.68 -5.49 -22.63
CA ASP A 121 -19.59 -6.17 -21.88
C ASP A 121 -20.06 -7.31 -20.95
N HIS A 122 -21.36 -7.41 -20.65
CA HIS A 122 -21.85 -8.42 -19.71
C HIS A 122 -21.96 -9.82 -20.32
N ASP A 123 -22.14 -9.91 -21.64
CA ASP A 123 -22.28 -11.20 -22.32
C ASP A 123 -20.90 -11.83 -22.57
N ASP A 124 -19.89 -11.02 -22.88
CA ASP A 124 -18.50 -11.48 -23.03
C ASP A 124 -17.91 -11.98 -21.70
N LEU A 125 -18.23 -11.29 -20.58
CA LEU A 125 -17.81 -11.72 -19.25
C LEU A 125 -18.52 -13.00 -18.78
N ARG A 126 -19.78 -13.22 -19.19
CA ARG A 126 -20.48 -14.48 -18.91
C ARG A 126 -19.90 -15.63 -19.73
N ALA A 127 -19.62 -15.39 -21.02
CA ALA A 127 -18.98 -16.39 -21.87
C ALA A 127 -17.61 -16.82 -21.33
N LEU A 128 -16.79 -15.87 -20.85
CA LEU A 128 -15.48 -16.18 -20.25
C LEU A 128 -15.58 -16.95 -18.92
N VAL A 129 -16.65 -16.75 -18.17
CA VAL A 129 -16.90 -17.46 -16.91
C VAL A 129 -17.40 -18.88 -17.20
N ASP A 130 -18.32 -19.03 -18.14
CA ASP A 130 -18.85 -20.34 -18.54
C ASP A 130 -17.74 -21.22 -19.17
N ASP A 131 -16.91 -20.67 -20.05
CA ASP A 131 -15.74 -21.38 -20.60
C ASP A 131 -14.74 -21.82 -19.51
N ALA A 132 -14.61 -21.05 -18.42
CA ALA A 132 -13.71 -21.40 -17.31
C ALA A 132 -14.27 -22.51 -16.41
N PHE A 133 -15.59 -22.68 -16.36
CA PHE A 133 -16.24 -23.74 -15.58
C PHE A 133 -16.49 -25.02 -16.38
N ASP A 134 -16.59 -24.94 -17.70
CA ASP A 134 -16.72 -26.11 -18.58
C ASP A 134 -15.36 -26.75 -18.93
N ALA A 135 -14.25 -26.06 -18.68
CA ALA A 135 -12.89 -26.57 -18.89
C ALA A 135 -12.29 -27.33 -17.68
N SER A 136 -13.09 -27.60 -16.63
CA SER A 136 -12.73 -28.41 -15.45
C SER A 136 -13.48 -29.73 -15.40
#